data_AF-F8K147-F1
#
_entry.id   AF-F8K147-F1
#
_cell.length_a   1.000
_cell.length_b   1.000
_cell.length_c   1.000
_cell.angle_alpha   90.00
_cell.angle_beta   90.00
_cell.angle_gamma   90.00
#
_symmetry.space_group_name_H-M   'P 1'
#
loop_
_entity.id
_entity.type
_entity.pdbx_description
1 polymer ?
#
loop_
_entity_poly.entity_id
_entity_poly.type
_entity_poly.pdbx_seq_one_letter_code
_entity_poly.pdbx_strand_id
1 'polypeptide(L)'
;MSDLKVTSSVLSDLRRTFTTITSRLDTARRQLSGVEGHAAGESDLIDALHEFADDWKYGITQIGKHTDSTVQMIDQIGKTFDQVDVELANSLNKSGGK
;
A
#
# COMPACT_ATOMS: atom_id res chain seq x y z
N MET A 1 14.57 -15.22 -15.14
CA MET A 1 14.00 -14.49 -13.98
C MET A 1 13.31 -13.17 -14.38
N SER A 2 12.62 -13.11 -15.53
CA SER A 2 11.95 -11.88 -15.97
C SER A 2 10.64 -11.63 -15.21
N ASP A 3 9.89 -12.69 -14.88
CA ASP A 3 8.62 -12.60 -14.16
C ASP A 3 8.73 -12.08 -12.72
N LEU A 4 9.81 -12.45 -12.01
CA LEU A 4 10.10 -11.93 -10.66
C LEU A 4 10.36 -10.42 -10.65
N LYS A 5 11.05 -9.90 -11.68
CA LYS A 5 11.27 -8.45 -11.84
C LYS A 5 9.99 -7.71 -12.22
N VAL A 6 9.16 -8.29 -13.08
CA VAL A 6 7.84 -7.73 -13.45
C VAL A 6 6.93 -7.65 -12.23
N THR A 7 6.94 -8.66 -11.37
CA THR A 7 6.14 -8.67 -10.13
C THR A 7 6.59 -7.57 -9.17
N SER A 8 7.90 -7.39 -8.96
CA SER A 8 8.44 -6.32 -8.11
C SER A 8 8.12 -4.92 -8.64
N SER A 9 8.22 -4.67 -9.95
CA SER A 9 7.89 -3.36 -10.53
C SER A 9 6.40 -3.04 -10.42
N VAL A 10 5.53 -4.00 -10.70
CA VAL A 10 4.06 -3.81 -10.59
C VAL A 10 3.66 -3.47 -9.16
N LEU A 11 4.28 -4.10 -8.16
CA LEU A 11 3.98 -3.83 -6.74
C LEU A 11 4.52 -2.50 -6.27
N SER A 12 5.70 -2.10 -6.74
CA SER A 12 6.25 -0.77 -6.50
C SER A 12 5.32 0.32 -7.08
N ASP A 13 4.80 0.10 -8.29
CA ASP A 13 3.87 1.02 -8.93
C ASP A 13 2.51 1.08 -8.21
N LEU A 14 2.03 -0.07 -7.73
CA LEU A 14 0.82 -0.16 -6.92
C LEU A 14 0.98 0.63 -5.60
N ARG A 15 2.11 0.44 -4.90
CA ARG A 15 2.46 1.17 -3.68
C ARG A 15 2.53 2.68 -3.93
N ARG A 16 3.18 3.10 -5.02
CA ARG A 16 3.28 4.51 -5.41
C ARG A 16 1.90 5.10 -5.70
N THR A 17 1.04 4.35 -6.37
CA THR A 17 -0.33 4.75 -6.69
C THR A 17 -1.14 4.96 -5.41
N PHE A 18 -1.15 3.99 -4.50
CA PHE A 18 -1.85 4.13 -3.22
C PHE A 18 -1.32 5.29 -2.38
N THR A 19 0.00 5.47 -2.31
CA THR A 19 0.61 6.60 -1.58
C THR A 19 0.18 7.95 -2.16
N THR A 20 0.12 8.06 -3.49
CA THR A 20 -0.28 9.28 -4.19
C THR A 20 -1.76 9.59 -3.96
N ILE A 21 -2.63 8.57 -4.03
CA ILE A 21 -4.06 8.68 -3.72
C ILE A 21 -4.21 9.20 -2.30
N THR A 22 -3.55 8.57 -1.32
CA THR A 22 -3.58 9.00 0.08
C THR A 22 -3.21 10.45 0.31
N SER A 23 -2.11 10.90 -0.30
CA SER A 23 -1.63 12.28 -0.17
C SER A 23 -2.61 13.30 -0.77
N ARG A 24 -3.15 13.02 -1.97
CA ARG A 24 -4.14 13.90 -2.62
C ARG A 24 -5.41 14.06 -1.80
N LEU A 25 -5.82 12.98 -1.15
CA LEU A 25 -7.05 12.97 -0.37
C LEU A 25 -6.89 13.63 0.99
N ASP A 26 -5.75 13.48 1.66
CA ASP A 26 -5.46 14.29 2.87
C ASP A 26 -5.37 15.78 2.53
N THR A 27 -4.86 16.11 1.34
CA THR A 27 -4.88 17.50 0.83
C THR A 27 -6.31 18.01 0.68
N ALA A 28 -7.20 17.21 0.05
CA ALA A 28 -8.61 17.57 -0.09
C ALA A 28 -9.32 17.73 1.28
N ARG A 29 -9.05 16.83 2.23
CA ARG A 29 -9.56 16.92 3.61
C ARG A 29 -9.14 18.23 4.29
N ARG A 30 -7.87 18.61 4.18
CA ARG A 30 -7.33 19.87 4.74
C ARG A 30 -7.97 21.09 4.09
N GLN A 31 -8.19 21.05 2.77
CA GLN A 31 -8.87 22.11 2.04
C GLN A 31 -10.31 22.27 2.51
N LEU A 32 -11.05 21.17 2.69
CA LEU A 32 -12.41 21.19 3.21
C LEU A 32 -12.48 21.70 4.66
N SER A 33 -11.55 21.30 5.53
CA SER A 33 -11.48 21.82 6.90
C SER A 33 -11.05 23.29 7.01
N GLY A 34 -10.42 23.84 5.97
CA GLY A 34 -9.96 25.22 5.90
C GLY A 34 -10.99 26.18 5.28
N VAL A 35 -12.15 25.68 4.83
CA VAL A 35 -13.26 26.54 4.41
C VAL A 35 -13.85 27.16 5.67
N GLU A 36 -13.44 28.40 5.98
CA GLU A 36 -14.03 29.18 7.07
C GLU A 36 -15.53 29.37 6.83
N GLY A 37 -16.33 29.05 7.85
CA GLY A 37 -17.80 28.98 7.83
C GLY A 37 -18.55 30.29 7.56
N HIS A 38 -17.98 31.23 6.82
CA HIS A 38 -18.71 32.41 6.32
C HIS A 38 -19.64 32.10 5.13
N ALA A 39 -19.49 30.94 4.48
CA ALA A 39 -20.33 30.54 3.33
C ALA A 39 -21.36 29.43 3.64
N ALA A 40 -21.24 28.72 4.77
CA ALA A 40 -22.10 27.60 5.13
C ALA A 40 -22.86 27.89 6.42
N GLY A 41 -24.11 28.35 6.28
CA GLY A 41 -25.00 28.65 7.41
C GLY A 41 -25.62 27.43 8.11
N GLU A 42 -24.96 26.27 8.12
CA GLU A 42 -25.53 25.04 8.68
C GLU A 42 -24.44 24.28 9.44
N SER A 43 -24.50 24.30 10.78
CA SER A 43 -23.60 23.56 11.67
C SER A 43 -23.50 22.09 11.30
N ASP A 44 -24.60 21.53 10.83
CA ASP A 44 -24.76 20.14 10.46
C ASP A 44 -23.88 19.76 9.25
N LEU A 45 -23.60 20.71 8.35
CA LEU A 45 -22.67 20.49 7.24
C LEU A 45 -21.23 20.43 7.72
N ILE A 46 -20.86 21.26 8.70
CA ILE A 46 -19.52 21.28 9.29
C ILE A 46 -19.28 19.98 10.06
N ASP A 47 -20.27 19.53 10.83
CA ASP A 47 -20.20 18.28 11.58
C ASP A 47 -20.11 17.07 10.64
N ALA A 48 -20.93 17.04 9.58
CA ALA A 48 -20.85 15.99 8.56
C ALA A 48 -19.50 15.97 7.82
N LEU A 49 -18.89 17.14 7.57
CA LEU A 49 -17.56 17.23 6.98
C LEU A 49 -16.47 16.73 7.92
N HIS A 50 -16.59 16.98 9.23
CA HIS A 50 -15.66 16.44 10.22
C HIS A 50 -15.78 14.92 10.37
N GLU A 51 -17.00 14.39 10.46
CA GLU A 51 -17.24 12.95 10.54
C GLU A 51 -16.72 12.24 9.28
N PHE A 52 -17.02 12.79 8.09
CA PHE A 52 -16.44 12.30 6.85
C PHE A 52 -14.90 12.34 6.87
N ALA A 53 -14.30 13.42 7.35
CA ALA A 53 -12.85 13.55 7.43
C ALA A 53 -12.20 12.48 8.34
N ASP A 54 -12.84 12.12 9.45
CA ASP A 54 -12.34 11.13 10.40
C ASP A 54 -12.51 9.70 9.87
N ASP A 55 -13.67 9.34 9.34
CA ASP A 55 -13.92 8.06 8.70
C ASP A 55 -12.99 7.84 7.51
N TRP A 56 -12.78 8.89 6.74
CA TRP A 56 -11.85 8.88 5.62
C TRP A 56 -10.40 8.62 6.06
N LYS A 57 -9.95 9.31 7.11
CA LYS A 57 -8.62 9.10 7.70
C LYS A 57 -8.47 7.68 8.22
N TYR A 58 -9.50 7.11 8.83
CA TYR A 58 -9.49 5.73 9.26
C TYR A 58 -9.34 4.78 8.05
N GLY A 59 -10.20 4.92 7.03
CA GLY A 59 -10.18 4.07 5.84
C GLY A 59 -8.81 4.09 5.16
N ILE A 60 -8.20 5.27 5.02
CA ILE A 60 -6.90 5.41 4.35
C ILE A 60 -5.75 4.82 5.17
N THR A 61 -5.84 4.89 6.49
CA THR A 61 -4.90 4.23 7.40
C THR A 61 -4.97 2.71 7.25
N GLN A 62 -6.18 2.14 7.13
CA GLN A 62 -6.34 0.70 6.92
C GLN A 62 -5.82 0.24 5.56
N ILE A 63 -6.08 1.02 4.49
CA ILE A 63 -5.52 0.76 3.15
C ILE A 63 -3.98 0.74 3.20
N GLY A 64 -3.37 1.71 3.89
CA GLY A 64 -1.92 1.74 4.10
C GLY A 64 -1.40 0.47 4.79
N LYS A 65 -2.01 0.08 5.91
CA LYS A 65 -1.65 -1.15 6.64
C LYS A 65 -1.76 -2.41 5.80
N HIS A 66 -2.86 -2.57 5.05
CA HIS A 66 -3.05 -3.74 4.18
C HIS A 66 -2.05 -3.76 3.02
N THR A 67 -1.73 -2.59 2.45
CA THR A 67 -0.71 -2.48 1.41
C THR A 67 0.66 -2.88 1.95
N ASP A 68 1.07 -2.37 3.11
CA ASP A 68 2.36 -2.72 3.72
C ASP A 68 2.44 -4.22 4.05
N SER A 69 1.37 -4.80 4.60
CA SER A 69 1.30 -6.24 4.86
C SER A 69 1.39 -7.07 3.58
N THR A 70 0.76 -6.61 2.49
CA THR A 70 0.85 -7.25 1.18
C THR A 70 2.28 -7.22 0.63
N VAL A 71 2.96 -6.07 0.74
CA VAL A 71 4.38 -5.95 0.34
C VAL A 71 5.26 -6.91 1.14
N GLN A 72 5.08 -6.98 2.46
CA GLN A 72 5.84 -7.90 3.32
C GLN A 72 5.62 -9.38 2.93
N MET A 73 4.37 -9.76 2.63
CA MET A 73 4.07 -11.12 2.15
C MET A 73 4.80 -11.43 0.84
N ILE A 74 4.86 -10.45 -0.08
CA ILE A 74 5.51 -10.68 -1.37
C ILE A 74 7.03 -10.76 -1.24
N ASP A 75 7.64 -9.92 -0.39
CA ASP A 75 9.06 -10.04 -0.05
C ASP A 75 9.37 -11.43 0.54
N GLN A 76 8.47 -11.94 1.38
CA GLN A 76 8.62 -13.28 1.96
C GLN A 76 8.49 -14.39 0.91
N ILE A 77 7.56 -14.26 -0.04
CA ILE A 77 7.44 -15.18 -1.17
C ILE A 77 8.75 -15.18 -1.97
N GLY A 78 9.29 -14.00 -2.32
CA GLY A 78 10.56 -13.88 -3.04
C GLY A 78 11.71 -14.60 -2.33
N LYS A 79 11.90 -14.34 -1.03
CA LYS A 79 12.93 -15.02 -0.22
C LYS A 79 12.77 -16.53 -0.20
N THR A 80 11.52 -17.01 -0.09
CA THR A 80 11.23 -18.44 -0.06
C THR A 80 11.59 -19.10 -1.38
N PHE A 81 11.27 -18.46 -2.50
CA PHE A 81 11.66 -18.95 -3.82
C PHE A 81 13.19 -18.99 -3.99
N ASP A 82 13.90 -17.91 -3.65
CA ASP A 82 15.36 -17.87 -3.72
C ASP A 82 16.01 -18.99 -2.90
N GLN A 83 15.45 -19.26 -1.72
CA GLN A 83 15.92 -20.34 -0.85
C GLN A 83 15.68 -21.72 -1.46
N VAL A 84 14.49 -21.97 -1.99
CA VAL A 84 14.15 -23.23 -2.67
C VAL A 84 15.04 -23.46 -3.90
N ASP A 85 15.32 -22.41 -4.69
CA ASP A 85 16.23 -22.49 -5.84
C ASP A 85 17.66 -22.89 -5.41
N VAL A 86 18.17 -22.31 -4.33
CA VAL A 86 19.49 -22.66 -3.78
C VAL A 86 19.51 -24.10 -3.26
N GLU A 87 18.47 -24.53 -2.54
CA GLU A 87 18.35 -25.91 -2.06
C GLU A 87 18.29 -26.92 -3.21
N LEU A 88 17.52 -26.61 -4.25
CA LEU A 88 17.43 -27.43 -5.46
C LEU A 88 18.78 -27.53 -6.16
N ALA A 89 19.46 -26.41 -6.43
CA ALA A 89 20.79 -26.40 -7.05
C ALA A 89 21.81 -27.21 -6.24
N ASN A 90 21.80 -27.07 -4.92
CA ASN A 90 22.66 -27.84 -4.02
C ASN A 90 22.38 -29.34 -4.06
N SER A 91 21.10 -29.74 -4.13
CA SER A 91 20.72 -31.16 -4.24
C SER A 91 21.15 -31.78 -5.57
N LEU A 92 21.00 -31.05 -6.67
CA LEU A 92 21.43 -31.48 -8.00
C LEU A 92 22.95 -31.63 -8.08
N ASN A 93 23.71 -30.68 -7.52
CA ASN A 93 25.17 -30.77 -7.44
C ASN A 93 25.65 -31.96 -6.60
N LYS A 94 24.94 -32.28 -5.51
CA LYS A 94 25.22 -33.47 -4.69
C LYS A 94 24.87 -34.78 -5.40
N SER A 95 23.84 -34.78 -6.25
CA SER A 95 23.38 -35.95 -7.00
C SER A 95 24.18 -36.22 -8.28
N GLY A 96 24.72 -35.18 -8.93
CA GLY A 96 25.49 -35.29 -10.18
C GLY A 96 27.00 -35.52 -9.99
N GLY A 97 27.48 -35.57 -8.75
CA GLY A 97 28.89 -35.82 -8.40
C GLY A 97 29.27 -37.30 -8.26
N LYS A 98 28.58 -38.22 -8.94
CA LYS A 98 28.93 -39.63 -9.03
C LYS A 98 29.17 -40.04 -10.48
#